data_AF-A0A354K460-F1
#
_entry.id   AF-A0A354K460-F1
#
_cell.length_a   1.000
_cell.length_b   1.000
_cell.length_c   1.000
_cell.angle_alpha   90.00
_cell.angle_beta   90.00
_cell.angle_gamma   90.00
#
_symmetry.space_group_name_H-M   'P 1'
#
loop_
_entity.id
_entity.type
_entity.pdbx_description
1 polymer ?
#
loop_
_entity_poly.entity_id
_entity_poly.type
_entity_poly.pdbx_seq_one_letter_code
_entity_poly.pdbx_strand_id
1 'polypeptide(L)'
;MAIDLTKIETLTVDQIDDIQFDTGVFVKNFNIEQFRQSILDGQISRVTKDSFGVNVQRDTVNVLSDLNGVHFDYLEGLVTTKVTASVTFTLASMSAEDLALALGAADVDGDLITVKFAIEDDDFQNVALILPILDGGFVIAELPKAFSTGGLSISTSKAAVGGLSCTMTGFKSLADRSIQPINLYRITAEGSLETLTVTSAAGTAAGDTKITVTDYTLPTGAHWVYKVGTTAPAIGYREIPDYTWTEWDGTSDITAATGKKITLAAVSQNGAIAAGNATVTAKA
;
A
#
# COMPACT_ATOMS: atom_id res chain seq x y z
N MET A 1 -3.59 17.11 30.43
CA MET A 1 -2.60 17.51 29.41
C MET A 1 -3.37 17.53 28.09
N ALA A 2 -3.56 18.70 27.49
CA ALA A 2 -4.35 18.82 26.26
C ALA A 2 -3.64 18.04 25.15
N ILE A 3 -4.38 17.12 24.52
CA ILE A 3 -3.90 16.36 23.37
C ILE A 3 -3.76 17.36 22.22
N ASP A 4 -2.55 17.47 21.71
CA ASP A 4 -2.23 18.29 20.55
C ASP A 4 -2.69 17.57 19.29
N LEU A 5 -3.83 18.01 18.75
CA LEU A 5 -4.49 17.46 17.57
C LEU A 5 -3.72 17.76 16.27
N THR A 6 -2.68 18.62 16.30
CA THR A 6 -1.85 18.92 15.11
C THR A 6 -0.83 17.83 14.78
N LYS A 7 -0.69 16.82 15.64
CA LYS A 7 0.14 15.64 15.40
C LYS A 7 -0.64 14.43 14.86
N ILE A 8 -1.95 14.56 14.72
CA ILE A 8 -2.81 13.56 14.07
C ILE A 8 -3.05 14.04 12.65
N GLU A 9 -2.04 14.04 11.80
CA GLU A 9 -2.22 14.09 10.35
C GLU A 9 -0.88 13.79 9.68
N THR A 10 -0.75 12.52 9.28
CA THR A 10 0.11 12.00 8.20
C THR A 10 1.49 11.46 8.55
N LEU A 11 1.80 10.33 7.90
CA LEU A 11 3.09 9.63 7.93
C LEU A 11 4.00 10.31 6.89
N THR A 12 5.26 10.62 7.25
CA THR A 12 6.20 11.25 6.30
C THR A 12 6.77 10.23 5.32
N VAL A 13 7.31 10.73 4.20
CA VAL A 13 7.87 9.91 3.10
C VAL A 13 9.03 9.05 3.61
N ASP A 14 9.94 9.62 4.40
CA ASP A 14 11.09 8.92 4.97
C ASP A 14 10.66 7.74 5.87
N GLN A 15 9.58 7.92 6.62
CA GLN A 15 9.03 6.87 7.50
C GLN A 15 8.38 5.72 6.73
N ILE A 16 8.04 5.94 5.45
CA ILE A 16 7.44 4.92 4.57
C ILE A 16 8.52 4.25 3.72
N ASP A 17 9.51 5.00 3.23
CA ASP A 17 10.57 4.49 2.38
C ASP A 17 11.59 3.63 3.15
N ASP A 18 11.83 3.91 4.45
CA ASP A 18 12.64 3.05 5.32
C ASP A 18 11.95 1.71 5.65
N ILE A 19 10.65 1.63 5.43
CA ILE A 19 9.84 0.45 5.64
C ILE A 19 9.76 -0.34 4.33
N GLN A 20 10.89 -0.95 3.94
CA GLN A 20 10.95 -1.84 2.78
C GLN A 20 10.29 -3.19 3.09
N PHE A 21 9.00 -3.29 2.83
CA PHE A 21 8.28 -4.56 2.82
C PHE A 21 8.28 -5.17 1.42
N ASP A 22 9.28 -6.00 1.09
CA ASP A 22 9.26 -6.76 -0.17
C ASP A 22 8.03 -7.67 -0.29
N THR A 23 7.44 -8.04 0.85
CA THR A 23 6.36 -9.03 0.95
C THR A 23 5.44 -8.74 2.15
N GLY A 24 4.88 -7.53 2.30
CA GLY A 24 3.74 -7.19 3.20
C GLY A 24 3.87 -7.54 4.70
N VAL A 25 2.93 -7.06 5.54
CA VAL A 25 2.95 -7.30 7.00
C VAL A 25 1.64 -7.81 7.54
N PHE A 26 1.70 -8.89 8.31
CA PHE A 26 0.58 -9.39 9.09
C PHE A 26 0.69 -8.92 10.54
N VAL A 27 -0.39 -8.30 11.04
CA VAL A 27 -0.46 -7.73 12.40
C VAL A 27 -1.60 -8.39 13.17
N LYS A 28 -1.30 -8.93 14.35
CA LYS A 28 -2.30 -9.34 15.35
C LYS A 28 -2.64 -8.17 16.27
N ASN A 29 -3.84 -8.17 16.85
CA ASN A 29 -4.35 -7.13 17.72
C ASN A 29 -4.27 -5.73 17.08
N PHE A 30 -4.64 -5.66 15.80
CA PHE A 30 -4.48 -4.44 15.03
C PHE A 30 -5.27 -3.27 15.67
N ASN A 31 -4.66 -2.10 15.65
CA ASN A 31 -5.30 -0.85 16.01
C ASN A 31 -4.72 0.23 15.08
N ILE A 32 -5.59 0.90 14.33
CA ILE A 32 -5.17 1.87 13.31
C ILE A 32 -4.40 3.06 13.91
N GLU A 33 -4.78 3.54 15.09
CA GLU A 33 -4.12 4.67 15.74
C GLU A 33 -2.74 4.30 16.28
N GLN A 34 -2.62 3.12 16.90
CA GLN A 34 -1.32 2.61 17.35
C GLN A 34 -0.42 2.25 16.17
N PHE A 35 -0.98 1.71 15.09
CA PHE A 35 -0.22 1.41 13.89
C PHE A 35 0.36 2.68 13.26
N ARG A 36 -0.44 3.74 13.17
CA ARG A 36 0.08 5.06 12.73
C ARG A 36 1.27 5.48 13.58
N GLN A 37 1.18 5.34 14.90
CA GLN A 37 2.28 5.66 15.82
C GLN A 37 3.49 4.71 15.66
N SER A 38 3.28 3.41 15.47
CA SER A 38 4.37 2.43 15.34
C SER A 38 5.15 2.58 14.03
N ILE A 39 4.53 3.09 12.97
CA ILE A 39 5.23 3.50 11.74
C ILE A 39 6.17 4.69 12.03
N LEU A 40 5.75 5.64 12.87
CA LEU A 40 6.64 6.74 13.29
C LEU A 40 7.85 6.23 14.10
N ASP A 41 7.65 5.13 14.86
CA ASP A 41 8.64 4.56 15.78
C ASP A 41 9.38 3.32 15.21
N GLY A 42 9.13 2.94 13.94
CA GLY A 42 9.85 1.86 13.23
C GLY A 42 9.59 0.43 13.74
N GLN A 43 8.47 0.14 14.42
CA GLN A 43 8.21 -1.17 15.02
C GLN A 43 7.22 -2.01 14.18
N ILE A 44 7.69 -3.16 13.69
CA ILE A 44 6.92 -4.07 12.82
C ILE A 44 6.81 -5.45 13.48
N SER A 45 5.59 -5.98 13.58
CA SER A 45 5.31 -7.15 14.41
C SER A 45 5.59 -8.51 13.76
N ARG A 46 5.53 -8.65 12.42
CA ARG A 46 5.88 -9.89 11.70
C ARG A 46 5.97 -9.69 10.18
N VAL A 47 7.09 -10.10 9.59
CA VAL A 47 7.34 -10.08 8.13
C VAL A 47 6.93 -11.42 7.54
N THR A 48 6.22 -11.42 6.41
CA THR A 48 5.86 -12.67 5.70
C THR A 48 6.87 -12.97 4.58
N LYS A 49 6.74 -14.09 3.85
CA LYS A 49 7.80 -14.53 2.92
C LYS A 49 7.43 -14.62 1.44
N ASP A 50 6.19 -14.88 1.03
CA ASP A 50 5.97 -15.36 -0.36
C ASP A 50 4.62 -15.02 -1.05
N SER A 51 3.50 -14.72 -0.38
CA SER A 51 2.26 -14.36 -1.10
C SER A 51 1.15 -13.79 -0.21
N PHE A 52 0.31 -12.93 -0.81
CA PHE A 52 -0.87 -12.32 -0.18
C PHE A 52 -2.09 -12.32 -1.07
N GLY A 53 -3.24 -12.49 -0.43
CA GLY A 53 -4.53 -12.22 -1.04
C GLY A 53 -5.49 -11.62 -0.03
N VAL A 54 -6.06 -10.46 -0.36
CA VAL A 54 -7.29 -9.97 0.26
C VAL A 54 -8.42 -10.35 -0.69
N ASN A 55 -9.40 -11.09 -0.20
CA ASN A 55 -10.56 -11.49 -0.98
C ASN A 55 -11.83 -11.01 -0.29
N VAL A 56 -12.64 -10.25 -1.01
CA VAL A 56 -13.97 -9.82 -0.56
C VAL A 56 -14.97 -10.27 -1.61
N GLN A 57 -15.86 -11.17 -1.22
CA GLN A 57 -16.91 -11.72 -2.08
C GLN A 57 -18.27 -11.36 -1.52
N ARG A 58 -19.18 -10.97 -2.41
CA ARG A 58 -20.57 -10.63 -2.08
C ARG A 58 -21.49 -11.59 -2.81
N ASP A 59 -22.23 -12.37 -2.05
CA ASP A 59 -23.29 -13.23 -2.58
C ASP A 59 -24.59 -12.44 -2.59
N THR A 60 -25.27 -12.44 -3.74
CA THR A 60 -26.54 -11.75 -3.93
C THR A 60 -27.59 -12.69 -4.49
N VAL A 61 -28.84 -12.46 -4.13
CA VAL A 61 -30.01 -13.13 -4.72
C VAL A 61 -30.96 -12.07 -5.27
N ASN A 62 -31.64 -12.39 -6.39
CA ASN A 62 -32.75 -11.57 -6.87
C ASN A 62 -34.05 -12.10 -6.25
N VAL A 63 -34.64 -11.38 -5.30
CA VAL A 63 -35.89 -11.80 -4.63
C VAL A 63 -37.13 -11.63 -5.51
N LEU A 64 -36.99 -11.01 -6.68
CA LEU A 64 -38.08 -10.81 -7.65
C LEU A 64 -38.05 -11.84 -8.78
N SER A 65 -37.04 -12.72 -8.83
CA SER A 65 -36.85 -13.71 -9.92
C SER A 65 -38.07 -14.60 -10.13
N ASP A 66 -38.81 -14.87 -9.05
CA ASP A 66 -39.91 -15.83 -9.04
C ASP A 66 -41.29 -15.16 -9.18
N LEU A 67 -41.34 -13.84 -9.40
CA LEU A 67 -42.58 -13.09 -9.57
C LEU A 67 -43.03 -13.06 -11.03
N ASN A 68 -44.28 -13.45 -11.28
CA ASN A 68 -44.90 -13.36 -12.60
C ASN A 68 -45.01 -11.90 -13.06
N GLY A 69 -44.57 -11.61 -14.29
CA GLY A 69 -44.66 -10.29 -14.91
C GLY A 69 -43.42 -9.40 -14.71
N VAL A 70 -42.42 -9.87 -13.97
CA VAL A 70 -41.10 -9.25 -13.91
C VAL A 70 -40.29 -9.71 -15.12
N HIS A 71 -39.98 -8.80 -16.04
CA HIS A 71 -39.30 -9.11 -17.31
C HIS A 71 -37.82 -8.67 -17.33
N PHE A 72 -37.35 -8.03 -16.26
CA PHE A 72 -35.99 -7.51 -16.11
C PHE A 72 -35.49 -7.73 -14.69
N ASP A 73 -34.18 -7.86 -14.52
CA ASP A 73 -33.53 -7.82 -13.21
C ASP A 73 -33.51 -6.37 -12.70
N TYR A 74 -34.43 -6.05 -11.81
CA TYR A 74 -34.50 -4.75 -11.17
C TYR A 74 -33.53 -4.67 -9.98
N LEU A 75 -32.88 -3.51 -9.81
CA LEU A 75 -31.91 -3.30 -8.73
C LEU A 75 -32.57 -3.48 -7.34
N GLU A 76 -33.86 -3.18 -7.22
CA GLU A 76 -34.65 -3.31 -6.00
C GLU A 76 -34.88 -4.76 -5.59
N GLY A 77 -34.78 -5.70 -6.54
CA GLY A 77 -34.84 -7.13 -6.27
C GLY A 77 -33.54 -7.72 -5.79
N LEU A 78 -32.42 -7.02 -5.95
CA LEU A 78 -31.11 -7.57 -5.61
C LEU A 78 -30.81 -7.37 -4.12
N VAL A 79 -30.72 -8.47 -3.38
CA VAL A 79 -30.42 -8.48 -1.94
C VAL A 79 -29.11 -9.22 -1.69
N THR A 80 -28.23 -8.63 -0.88
CA THR A 80 -27.02 -9.30 -0.41
C THR A 80 -27.35 -10.31 0.68
N THR A 81 -26.97 -11.58 0.48
CA THR A 81 -27.20 -12.66 1.45
C THR A 81 -25.99 -12.92 2.31
N LYS A 82 -24.78 -12.76 1.75
CA LYS A 82 -23.53 -13.01 2.46
C LYS A 82 -22.44 -12.09 1.93
N VAL A 83 -21.58 -11.66 2.84
CA VAL A 83 -20.30 -11.05 2.50
C VAL A 83 -19.22 -11.89 3.18
N THR A 84 -18.32 -12.45 2.38
CA THR A 84 -17.17 -13.20 2.87
C THR A 84 -15.93 -12.36 2.64
N ALA A 85 -15.19 -12.07 3.70
CA ALA A 85 -13.91 -11.37 3.61
C ALA A 85 -12.82 -12.22 4.24
N SER A 86 -11.75 -12.47 3.49
CA SER A 86 -10.63 -13.29 3.92
C SER A 86 -9.28 -12.70 3.53
N VAL A 87 -8.30 -12.95 4.38
CA VAL A 87 -6.90 -12.59 4.18
C VAL A 87 -6.07 -13.88 4.23
N THR A 88 -5.29 -14.14 3.19
CA THR A 88 -4.40 -15.30 3.11
C THR A 88 -2.94 -14.85 3.09
N PHE A 89 -2.10 -15.50 3.89
CA PHE A 89 -0.67 -15.22 4.01
C PHE A 89 0.11 -16.48 4.42
N THR A 90 1.43 -16.46 4.24
CA THR A 90 2.32 -17.54 4.66
C THR A 90 3.32 -17.03 5.71
N LEU A 91 3.29 -17.62 6.90
CA LEU A 91 4.27 -17.36 7.96
C LEU A 91 5.55 -18.15 7.68
N ALA A 92 6.70 -17.51 7.91
CA ALA A 92 8.01 -18.13 7.78
C ALA A 92 8.36 -19.05 8.97
N SER A 93 7.60 -18.97 10.06
CA SER A 93 7.77 -19.76 11.28
C SER A 93 6.56 -20.67 11.54
N MET A 94 6.81 -21.75 12.29
CA MET A 94 5.79 -22.68 12.81
C MET A 94 5.92 -22.77 14.34
N SER A 95 5.93 -21.62 15.02
CA SER A 95 5.90 -21.62 16.49
C SER A 95 4.57 -22.16 17.02
N ALA A 96 4.49 -22.48 18.32
CA ALA A 96 3.24 -22.94 18.92
C ALA A 96 2.09 -21.92 18.74
N GLU A 97 2.40 -20.63 18.81
CA GLU A 97 1.45 -19.54 18.55
C GLU A 97 1.02 -19.42 17.08
N ASP A 98 1.92 -19.76 16.14
CA ASP A 98 1.62 -19.74 14.70
C ASP A 98 0.70 -20.91 14.33
N LEU A 99 0.99 -22.08 14.91
CA LEU A 99 0.16 -23.28 14.76
C LEU A 99 -1.21 -23.09 15.40
N ALA A 100 -1.28 -22.51 16.59
CA ALA A 100 -2.55 -22.15 17.23
C ALA A 100 -3.33 -21.14 16.38
N LEU A 101 -2.66 -20.13 15.81
CA LEU A 101 -3.29 -19.18 14.88
C LEU A 101 -3.86 -19.90 13.65
N ALA A 102 -3.11 -20.81 13.03
CA ALA A 102 -3.58 -21.55 11.86
C ALA A 102 -4.79 -22.46 12.19
N LEU A 103 -4.84 -23.00 13.40
CA LEU A 103 -5.94 -23.80 13.92
C LEU A 103 -7.17 -22.96 14.32
N GLY A 104 -6.99 -21.66 14.57
CA GLY A 104 -8.06 -20.70 14.90
C GLY A 104 -8.38 -20.69 16.40
N ALA A 105 -9.01 -21.74 16.90
CA ALA A 105 -9.34 -21.92 18.32
C ALA A 105 -8.47 -23.03 18.91
N ALA A 106 -7.34 -22.67 19.52
CA ALA A 106 -6.48 -23.64 20.17
C ALA A 106 -5.79 -23.04 21.39
N ASP A 107 -5.69 -23.84 22.45
CA ASP A 107 -4.92 -23.52 23.65
C ASP A 107 -3.48 -24.01 23.50
N VAL A 108 -2.54 -23.20 24.00
CA VAL A 108 -1.11 -23.53 24.02
C VAL A 108 -0.67 -23.69 25.47
N ASP A 109 -0.19 -24.88 25.82
CA ASP A 109 0.42 -25.19 27.11
C ASP A 109 1.84 -25.76 26.89
N GLY A 110 2.83 -24.88 26.96
CA GLY A 110 4.21 -25.19 26.57
C GLY A 110 4.26 -25.65 25.11
N ASP A 111 4.62 -26.92 24.90
CA ASP A 111 4.74 -27.54 23.58
C ASP A 111 3.44 -28.20 23.09
N LEU A 112 2.41 -28.29 23.93
CA LEU A 112 1.12 -28.90 23.59
C LEU A 112 0.16 -27.85 23.02
N ILE A 113 -0.39 -28.13 21.84
CA ILE A 113 -1.44 -27.32 21.21
C ILE A 113 -2.72 -28.15 21.16
N THR A 114 -3.78 -27.68 21.80
CA THR A 114 -5.06 -28.39 21.89
C THR A 114 -6.15 -27.58 21.19
N VAL A 115 -6.76 -28.15 20.15
CA VAL A 115 -7.87 -27.51 19.42
C VAL A 115 -9.12 -27.53 20.29
N LYS A 116 -9.77 -26.37 20.42
CA LYS A 116 -11.05 -26.26 21.12
C LYS A 116 -12.18 -26.77 20.23
N PHE A 117 -13.10 -27.51 20.82
CA PHE A 117 -14.32 -27.93 20.12
C PHE A 117 -15.38 -26.84 20.07
N ALA A 118 -15.54 -26.08 21.16
CA ALA A 118 -16.41 -24.92 21.24
C ALA A 118 -15.61 -23.66 20.96
N ILE A 119 -16.16 -22.76 20.14
CA ILE A 119 -15.58 -21.45 19.83
C ILE A 119 -16.19 -20.43 20.78
N GLU A 120 -15.33 -19.61 21.39
CA GLU A 120 -15.70 -18.53 22.30
C GLU A 120 -15.39 -17.17 21.67
N ASP A 121 -15.98 -16.10 22.22
CA ASP A 121 -15.80 -14.73 21.70
C ASP A 121 -14.33 -14.27 21.74
N ASP A 122 -13.53 -14.81 22.67
CA ASP A 122 -12.11 -14.52 22.86
C ASP A 122 -11.21 -15.24 21.84
N ASP A 123 -11.71 -16.26 21.14
CA ASP A 123 -10.96 -16.91 20.05
C ASP A 123 -10.94 -16.06 18.77
N PHE A 124 -11.83 -15.06 18.67
CA PHE A 124 -11.83 -14.11 17.55
C PHE A 124 -10.85 -12.97 17.81
N GLN A 125 -9.98 -12.73 16.83
CA GLN A 125 -8.90 -11.75 16.95
C GLN A 125 -9.07 -10.59 15.96
N ASN A 126 -8.67 -9.39 16.36
CA ASN A 126 -8.50 -8.32 15.38
C ASN A 126 -7.17 -8.52 14.67
N VAL A 127 -7.20 -8.70 13.35
CA VAL A 127 -6.00 -8.87 12.53
C VAL A 127 -6.03 -7.94 11.34
N ALA A 128 -4.85 -7.54 10.88
CA ALA A 128 -4.75 -6.77 9.65
C ALA A 128 -3.62 -7.26 8.76
N LEU A 129 -3.86 -7.14 7.45
CA LEU A 129 -2.81 -7.22 6.44
C LEU A 129 -2.53 -5.82 5.89
N ILE A 130 -1.25 -5.48 5.84
CA ILE A 130 -0.74 -4.18 5.42
C ILE A 130 0.11 -4.39 4.17
N LEU A 131 -0.27 -3.70 3.10
CA LEU A 131 0.34 -3.82 1.78
C LEU A 131 0.84 -2.45 1.33
N PRO A 132 2.14 -2.29 1.03
CA PRO A 132 2.60 -1.08 0.36
C PRO A 132 2.01 -1.03 -1.06
N ILE A 133 1.76 0.19 -1.55
CA ILE A 133 1.24 0.43 -2.90
C ILE A 133 2.23 1.25 -3.73
N LEU A 134 2.27 0.99 -5.04
CA LEU A 134 3.21 1.62 -5.97
C LEU A 134 2.99 3.14 -6.07
N ASP A 135 1.80 3.64 -5.79
CA ASP A 135 1.52 5.08 -5.72
C ASP A 135 1.82 5.69 -4.35
N GLY A 136 2.49 4.96 -3.45
CA GLY A 136 2.90 5.42 -2.12
C GLY A 136 1.89 5.19 -1.01
N GLY A 137 2.39 4.87 0.18
CA GLY A 137 1.58 4.56 1.34
C GLY A 137 1.16 3.10 1.40
N PHE A 138 0.03 2.81 2.05
CA PHE A 138 -0.41 1.45 2.36
C PHE A 138 -1.90 1.25 2.10
N VAL A 139 -2.25 0.06 1.65
CA VAL A 139 -3.59 -0.51 1.82
C VAL A 139 -3.58 -1.41 3.04
N ILE A 140 -4.55 -1.21 3.92
CA ILE A 140 -4.75 -2.02 5.11
C ILE A 140 -6.09 -2.72 5.02
N ALA A 141 -6.07 -4.04 5.14
CA ALA A 141 -7.24 -4.89 5.27
C ALA A 141 -7.35 -5.37 6.72
N GLU A 142 -8.21 -4.70 7.50
CA GLU A 142 -8.51 -5.06 8.89
C GLU A 142 -9.71 -6.03 8.93
N LEU A 143 -9.57 -7.11 9.69
CA LEU A 143 -10.62 -8.06 10.04
C LEU A 143 -10.83 -7.99 11.57
N PRO A 144 -11.80 -7.19 12.07
CA PRO A 144 -11.95 -6.90 13.50
C PRO A 144 -12.26 -8.09 14.41
N LYS A 145 -12.99 -9.07 13.85
CA LYS A 145 -13.36 -10.33 14.51
C LYS A 145 -13.04 -11.47 13.56
N ALA A 146 -11.74 -11.68 13.36
CA ALA A 146 -11.23 -12.71 12.48
C ALA A 146 -11.05 -14.04 13.19
N PHE A 147 -11.21 -15.11 12.42
CA PHE A 147 -10.96 -16.47 12.87
C PHE A 147 -10.29 -17.27 11.74
N SER A 148 -9.45 -18.24 12.07
CA SER A 148 -8.83 -19.08 11.04
C SER A 148 -9.84 -20.04 10.47
N THR A 149 -10.01 -20.01 9.15
CA THR A 149 -10.88 -20.96 8.44
C THR A 149 -10.11 -21.81 7.43
N GLY A 150 -8.79 -21.62 7.33
CA GLY A 150 -7.94 -22.38 6.40
C GLY A 150 -7.66 -23.82 6.85
N GLY A 151 -7.82 -24.10 8.14
CA GLY A 151 -7.40 -25.37 8.74
C GLY A 151 -5.88 -25.53 8.75
N LEU A 152 -5.41 -26.69 9.21
CA LEU A 152 -3.99 -27.03 9.28
C LEU A 152 -3.72 -28.30 8.47
N SER A 153 -2.83 -28.22 7.48
CA SER A 153 -2.28 -29.36 6.77
C SER A 153 -0.76 -29.31 6.80
N ILE A 154 -0.10 -30.37 7.30
CA ILE A 154 1.36 -30.47 7.35
C ILE A 154 1.80 -31.54 6.36
N SER A 155 2.64 -31.15 5.40
CA SER A 155 3.25 -32.06 4.42
C SER A 155 4.71 -31.68 4.21
N THR A 156 5.56 -32.64 3.87
CA THR A 156 6.98 -32.40 3.57
C THR A 156 7.30 -32.76 2.12
N SER A 157 8.25 -32.06 1.51
CA SER A 157 8.83 -32.44 0.21
C SER A 157 10.35 -32.24 0.23
N LYS A 158 11.05 -32.92 -0.67
CA LYS A 158 12.53 -32.99 -0.70
C LYS A 158 13.22 -31.63 -0.93
N ALA A 159 12.48 -30.58 -1.32
CA ALA A 159 13.02 -29.26 -1.66
C ALA A 159 12.20 -28.06 -1.09
N ALA A 160 11.17 -28.30 -0.30
CA ALA A 160 10.37 -27.21 0.28
C ALA A 160 10.97 -26.75 1.62
N VAL A 161 11.32 -25.47 1.69
CA VAL A 161 11.56 -24.78 2.97
C VAL A 161 10.17 -24.53 3.60
N GLY A 162 9.98 -24.98 4.84
CA GLY A 162 8.67 -24.96 5.51
C GLY A 162 8.13 -23.54 5.70
N GLY A 163 6.82 -23.37 5.47
CA GLY A 163 6.05 -22.16 5.78
C GLY A 163 4.64 -22.58 6.20
N LEU A 164 4.01 -21.77 7.05
CA LEU A 164 2.65 -22.03 7.52
C LEU A 164 1.67 -21.14 6.78
N SER A 165 0.90 -21.73 5.87
CA SER A 165 -0.20 -21.06 5.20
C SER A 165 -1.35 -20.83 6.19
N CYS A 166 -1.82 -19.59 6.27
CA CYS A 166 -2.93 -19.20 7.13
C CYS A 166 -3.98 -18.45 6.32
N THR A 167 -5.27 -18.69 6.62
CA THR A 167 -6.39 -17.94 6.06
C THR A 167 -7.28 -17.46 7.19
N MET A 168 -7.27 -16.14 7.40
CA MET A 168 -8.11 -15.45 8.36
C MET A 168 -9.38 -14.99 7.66
N THR A 169 -10.54 -15.28 8.23
CA THR A 169 -11.84 -14.83 7.74
C THR A 169 -12.48 -13.91 8.76
N GLY A 170 -13.00 -12.76 8.33
CA GLY A 170 -13.71 -11.83 9.20
C GLY A 170 -15.21 -12.15 9.28
N PHE A 171 -15.77 -11.97 10.46
CA PHE A 171 -17.17 -12.30 10.76
C PHE A 171 -17.96 -11.07 11.21
N LYS A 172 -19.28 -11.10 11.00
CA LYS A 172 -20.22 -10.16 11.59
C LYS A 172 -20.65 -10.64 12.97
N SER A 173 -20.85 -9.71 13.89
CA SER A 173 -21.53 -9.98 15.14
C SER A 173 -23.02 -9.72 15.00
N LEU A 174 -23.85 -10.61 15.57
CA LEU A 174 -25.28 -10.36 15.71
C LEU A 174 -25.55 -9.40 16.87
N ALA A 175 -24.72 -9.43 17.91
CA ALA A 175 -24.82 -8.57 19.08
C ALA A 175 -24.36 -7.14 18.79
N ASP A 176 -23.32 -6.98 17.96
CA ASP A 176 -22.81 -5.67 17.53
C ASP A 176 -22.82 -5.54 16.01
N ARG A 177 -23.78 -4.75 15.52
CA ARG A 177 -24.00 -4.53 14.08
C ARG A 177 -23.01 -3.55 13.46
N SER A 178 -22.19 -2.87 14.27
CA SER A 178 -21.13 -1.97 13.78
C SER A 178 -19.96 -2.76 13.19
N ILE A 179 -19.73 -3.98 13.67
CA ILE A 179 -18.67 -4.87 13.20
C ILE A 179 -18.98 -5.33 11.77
N GLN A 180 -18.16 -4.86 10.83
CA GLN A 180 -18.14 -5.35 9.46
C GLN A 180 -17.14 -6.50 9.32
N PRO A 181 -17.35 -7.42 8.36
CA PRO A 181 -16.43 -8.54 8.14
C PRO A 181 -15.05 -8.07 7.67
N ILE A 182 -14.92 -6.85 7.13
CA ILE A 182 -13.64 -6.23 6.77
C ILE A 182 -13.78 -4.71 6.77
N ASN A 183 -12.72 -4.02 7.22
CA ASN A 183 -12.50 -2.60 6.99
C ASN A 183 -11.28 -2.43 6.07
N LEU A 184 -11.43 -1.61 5.04
CA LEU A 184 -10.32 -1.28 4.14
C LEU A 184 -9.90 0.17 4.38
N TYR A 185 -8.64 0.36 4.71
CA TYR A 185 -8.04 1.69 4.79
C TYR A 185 -7.06 1.85 3.64
N ARG A 186 -7.15 2.98 2.95
CA ARG A 186 -6.09 3.47 2.08
C ARG A 186 -5.42 4.61 2.82
N ILE A 187 -4.17 4.41 3.19
CA ILE A 187 -3.32 5.45 3.77
C ILE A 187 -2.38 5.88 2.66
N THR A 188 -2.50 7.13 2.22
CA THR A 188 -1.52 7.73 1.33
C THR A 188 -0.59 8.59 2.19
N ALA A 189 0.70 8.54 1.91
CA ALA A 189 1.65 9.48 2.50
C ALA A 189 1.27 10.88 2.01
N GLU A 190 1.06 11.84 2.91
CA GLU A 190 1.11 13.22 2.49
C GLU A 190 2.59 13.56 2.29
N GLY A 191 2.92 13.94 1.06
CA GLY A 191 4.23 14.43 0.71
C GLY A 191 4.05 15.64 -0.20
N SER A 192 4.97 16.58 -0.06
CA SER A 192 5.13 17.65 -1.02
C SER A 192 6.28 17.31 -1.94
N LEU A 193 6.19 17.79 -3.18
CA LEU A 193 7.30 17.75 -4.11
C LEU A 193 8.49 18.48 -3.50
N GLU A 194 9.64 17.81 -3.39
CA GLU A 194 10.87 18.52 -3.03
C GLU A 194 11.24 19.54 -4.10
N THR A 195 11.84 20.65 -3.69
CA THR A 195 12.22 21.72 -4.61
C THR A 195 13.63 21.47 -5.15
N LEU A 196 13.75 21.34 -6.47
CA LEU A 196 15.04 21.29 -7.15
C LEU A 196 15.53 22.69 -7.54
N THR A 197 16.79 22.97 -7.28
CA THR A 197 17.46 24.16 -7.83
C THR A 197 17.98 23.84 -9.22
N VAL A 198 17.20 24.21 -10.25
CA VAL A 198 17.52 23.97 -11.66
C VAL A 198 18.03 25.25 -12.30
N THR A 199 19.21 25.19 -12.89
CA THR A 199 19.80 26.31 -13.65
C THR A 199 19.96 25.93 -15.12
N SER A 200 19.83 26.92 -15.98
CA SER A 200 19.97 26.77 -17.43
C SER A 200 21.01 27.76 -17.94
N ALA A 201 22.00 27.25 -18.67
CA ALA A 201 23.07 28.02 -19.30
C ALA A 201 23.22 27.62 -20.76
N ALA A 202 24.00 28.38 -21.54
CA ALA A 202 24.24 28.06 -22.94
C ALA A 202 24.90 26.68 -23.07
N GLY A 203 24.31 25.82 -23.92
CA GLY A 203 24.86 24.50 -24.25
C GLY A 203 26.03 24.56 -25.23
N THR A 204 26.36 23.40 -25.78
CA THR A 204 27.52 23.19 -26.65
C THR A 204 27.21 23.57 -28.10
N ALA A 205 26.08 23.14 -28.65
CA ALA A 205 25.64 23.48 -30.00
C ALA A 205 24.57 24.59 -30.01
N ALA A 206 24.43 25.29 -31.12
CA ALA A 206 23.44 26.34 -31.28
C ALA A 206 22.02 25.77 -31.11
N GLY A 207 21.20 26.42 -30.30
CA GLY A 207 19.85 25.95 -29.92
C GLY A 207 19.80 25.05 -28.68
N ASP A 208 20.95 24.66 -28.12
CA ASP A 208 21.01 23.81 -26.94
C ASP A 208 21.22 24.59 -25.65
N THR A 209 20.67 24.07 -24.56
CA THR A 209 20.90 24.55 -23.20
C THR A 209 21.52 23.45 -22.33
N LYS A 210 22.45 23.86 -21.49
CA LYS A 210 23.01 23.04 -20.42
C LYS A 210 22.21 23.24 -19.15
N ILE A 211 21.68 22.14 -18.61
CA ILE A 211 20.98 22.13 -17.32
C ILE A 211 21.94 21.71 -16.21
N THR A 212 21.83 22.33 -15.04
CA THR A 212 22.56 21.92 -13.85
C THR A 212 21.63 21.94 -12.64
N VAL A 213 21.65 20.85 -11.88
CA VAL A 213 20.92 20.68 -10.63
C VAL A 213 21.91 20.81 -9.48
N THR A 214 21.63 21.68 -8.50
CA THR A 214 22.46 21.84 -7.30
C THR A 214 21.73 21.37 -6.05
N ASP A 215 22.50 20.96 -5.05
CA ASP A 215 22.02 20.58 -3.70
C ASP A 215 20.97 19.44 -3.68
N TYR A 216 20.99 18.58 -4.70
CA TYR A 216 20.11 17.42 -4.77
C TYR A 216 20.89 16.19 -5.23
N THR A 217 20.82 15.14 -4.41
CA THR A 217 21.37 13.83 -4.76
C THR A 217 20.22 12.95 -5.20
N LEU A 218 20.26 12.45 -6.44
CA LEU A 218 19.21 11.58 -6.96
C LEU A 218 19.17 10.27 -6.15
N PRO A 219 18.02 9.91 -5.55
CA PRO A 219 17.90 8.65 -4.81
C PRO A 219 18.16 7.43 -5.71
N THR A 220 18.68 6.36 -5.12
CA THR A 220 18.93 5.10 -5.83
C THR A 220 17.65 4.58 -6.49
N GLY A 221 17.70 4.30 -7.80
CA GLY A 221 16.56 3.81 -8.58
C GLY A 221 15.62 4.90 -9.12
N ALA A 222 15.82 6.17 -8.75
CA ALA A 222 15.16 7.29 -9.41
C ALA A 222 15.87 7.68 -10.72
N HIS A 223 15.14 8.35 -11.62
CA HIS A 223 15.64 8.86 -12.89
C HIS A 223 15.15 10.29 -13.15
N TRP A 224 15.78 10.98 -14.10
CA TRP A 224 15.42 12.34 -14.47
C TRP A 224 14.47 12.36 -15.66
N VAL A 225 13.47 13.23 -15.60
CA VAL A 225 12.62 13.58 -16.74
C VAL A 225 12.48 15.10 -16.85
N TYR A 226 12.29 15.60 -18.06
CA TYR A 226 12.03 17.03 -18.30
C TYR A 226 10.89 17.25 -19.29
N LYS A 227 10.33 18.45 -19.24
CA LYS A 227 9.36 18.95 -20.21
C LYS A 227 9.57 20.44 -20.44
N VAL A 228 9.42 20.86 -21.69
CA VAL A 228 9.59 22.25 -22.12
C VAL A 228 8.25 22.83 -22.56
N GLY A 229 7.96 24.05 -22.12
CA GLY A 229 6.71 24.75 -22.43
C GLY A 229 6.89 26.26 -22.57
N THR A 230 5.82 26.95 -22.97
CA THR A 230 5.74 28.42 -22.92
C THR A 230 5.62 28.91 -21.47
N THR A 231 4.90 28.17 -20.64
CA THR A 231 4.86 28.27 -19.19
C THR A 231 5.56 27.06 -18.57
N ALA A 232 5.94 27.14 -17.29
CA ALA A 232 6.53 26.00 -16.59
C ALA A 232 5.53 24.83 -16.58
N PRO A 233 5.87 23.66 -17.16
CA PRO A 233 5.04 22.47 -17.02
C PRO A 233 4.87 22.09 -15.55
N ALA A 234 3.65 21.71 -15.15
CA ALA A 234 3.37 21.27 -13.81
C ALA A 234 3.53 19.75 -13.70
N ILE A 235 4.01 19.29 -12.54
CA ILE A 235 4.00 17.89 -12.12
C ILE A 235 3.78 17.86 -10.61
N GLY A 236 2.82 17.05 -10.18
CA GLY A 236 2.47 16.86 -8.78
C GLY A 236 3.36 15.81 -8.10
N TYR A 237 3.38 15.83 -6.77
CA TYR A 237 4.03 14.78 -5.99
C TYR A 237 3.38 13.43 -6.28
N ARG A 238 4.20 12.41 -6.56
CA ARG A 238 3.81 11.05 -7.00
C ARG A 238 2.99 11.01 -8.30
N GLU A 239 2.94 12.11 -9.04
CA GLU A 239 2.40 12.09 -10.39
C GLU A 239 3.32 11.26 -11.29
N ILE A 240 2.73 10.35 -12.06
CA ILE A 240 3.44 9.57 -13.07
C ILE A 240 3.56 10.45 -14.32
N PRO A 241 4.79 10.78 -14.78
CA PRO A 241 4.96 11.53 -16.01
C PRO A 241 4.28 10.81 -17.18
N ASP A 242 3.45 11.53 -17.93
CA ASP A 242 2.88 11.00 -19.17
C ASP A 242 3.95 10.88 -20.28
N TYR A 243 3.55 10.36 -21.44
CA TYR A 243 4.43 10.19 -22.60
C TYR A 243 4.96 11.49 -23.22
N THR A 244 4.57 12.66 -22.69
CA THR A 244 5.06 13.96 -23.17
C THR A 244 6.28 14.48 -22.42
N TRP A 245 6.68 13.80 -21.34
CA TRP A 245 7.95 14.02 -20.65
C TRP A 245 9.07 13.22 -21.33
N THR A 246 10.27 13.76 -21.32
CA THR A 246 11.45 13.14 -21.93
C THR A 246 12.46 12.76 -20.86
N GLU A 247 12.98 11.53 -20.89
CA GLU A 247 14.06 11.11 -20.01
C GLU A 247 15.34 11.90 -20.26
N TRP A 248 16.09 12.15 -19.20
CA TRP A 248 17.38 12.84 -19.26
C TRP A 248 18.44 12.04 -18.50
N ASP A 249 19.66 12.02 -19.04
CA ASP A 249 20.79 11.30 -18.46
C ASP A 249 21.49 12.08 -17.33
N GLY A 250 21.02 13.30 -17.02
CA GLY A 250 21.62 14.17 -16.01
C GLY A 250 22.80 15.00 -16.49
N THR A 251 23.25 14.84 -17.74
CA THR A 251 24.52 15.42 -18.22
C THR A 251 24.49 16.00 -19.63
N SER A 252 23.73 15.40 -20.55
CA SER A 252 23.63 15.84 -21.95
C SER A 252 22.94 17.19 -22.05
N ASP A 253 23.32 17.98 -23.05
CA ASP A 253 22.62 19.23 -23.36
C ASP A 253 21.21 18.94 -23.91
N ILE A 254 20.27 19.86 -23.66
CA ILE A 254 18.87 19.75 -24.08
C ILE A 254 18.59 20.78 -25.17
N THR A 255 18.03 20.37 -26.30
CA THR A 255 17.57 21.29 -27.35
C THR A 255 16.29 21.98 -26.92
N ALA A 256 16.39 23.27 -26.58
CA ALA A 256 15.26 24.09 -26.17
C ALA A 256 15.53 25.56 -26.49
N ALA A 257 14.55 26.28 -27.04
CA ALA A 257 14.72 27.68 -27.40
C ALA A 257 14.81 28.61 -26.18
N THR A 258 15.69 29.62 -26.24
CA THR A 258 15.82 30.66 -25.23
C THR A 258 14.48 31.33 -24.91
N GLY A 259 14.21 31.54 -23.61
CA GLY A 259 12.97 32.17 -23.12
C GLY A 259 11.80 31.22 -22.88
N LYS A 260 11.91 29.94 -23.27
CA LYS A 260 10.96 28.90 -22.83
C LYS A 260 11.16 28.54 -21.36
N LYS A 261 10.19 27.84 -20.79
CA LYS A 261 10.30 27.27 -19.44
C LYS A 261 10.55 25.78 -19.55
N ILE A 262 11.52 25.30 -18.79
CA ILE A 262 11.80 23.87 -18.63
C ILE A 262 11.49 23.49 -17.18
N THR A 263 10.75 22.41 -17.00
CA THR A 263 10.59 21.75 -15.70
C THR A 263 11.38 20.46 -15.75
N LEU A 264 12.23 20.23 -14.75
CA LEU A 264 12.96 18.99 -14.52
C LEU A 264 12.39 18.34 -13.27
N ALA A 265 12.15 17.03 -13.31
CA ALA A 265 11.65 16.25 -12.19
C ALA A 265 12.52 15.01 -11.94
N ALA A 266 12.77 14.71 -10.67
CA ALA A 266 13.27 13.41 -10.23
C ALA A 266 12.09 12.47 -10.02
N VAL A 267 12.15 11.28 -10.62
CA VAL A 267 11.03 10.32 -10.64
C VAL A 267 11.52 8.99 -10.08
N SER A 268 10.88 8.55 -9.01
CA SER A 268 11.07 7.21 -8.45
C SER A 268 10.19 6.20 -9.19
N GLN A 269 10.27 4.92 -8.81
CA GLN A 269 9.27 3.91 -9.23
C GLN A 269 7.81 4.29 -8.91
N ASN A 270 7.61 5.22 -7.98
CA ASN A 270 6.31 5.63 -7.46
C ASN A 270 5.88 7.04 -7.93
N GLY A 271 6.52 7.57 -9.00
CA GLY A 271 6.24 8.90 -9.55
C GLY A 271 7.20 9.99 -9.08
N ALA A 272 6.87 11.25 -9.40
CA ALA A 272 7.73 12.40 -9.14
C ALA A 272 7.91 12.68 -7.64
N ILE A 273 9.17 12.83 -7.21
CA ILE A 273 9.54 13.08 -5.81
C ILE A 273 10.09 14.50 -5.60
N ALA A 274 10.70 15.08 -6.64
CA ALA A 274 11.23 16.44 -6.63
C ALA A 274 11.04 17.08 -8.00
N ALA A 275 10.81 18.39 -8.07
CA ALA A 275 10.91 19.12 -9.33
C ALA A 275 11.39 20.56 -9.14
N GLY A 276 11.90 21.12 -10.23
CA GLY A 276 12.32 22.51 -10.32
C GLY A 276 12.16 23.03 -11.73
N ASN A 277 12.14 24.35 -11.86
CA ASN A 277 11.95 25.02 -13.14
C ASN A 277 13.05 26.04 -13.41
N ALA A 278 13.35 26.23 -14.69
CA ALA A 278 14.28 27.25 -15.16
C ALA A 278 13.73 27.95 -16.40
N THR A 279 14.17 29.20 -16.62
CA THR A 279 14.03 29.84 -17.93
C THR A 279 15.20 29.39 -18.79
N VAL A 280 14.90 28.86 -19.97
CA VAL A 280 15.91 28.33 -20.89
C VAL A 280 16.80 29.46 -21.41
N THR A 281 18.11 29.26 -21.29
CA THR A 281 19.17 30.08 -21.88
C THR A 281 19.95 29.21 -22.85
N ALA A 282 19.54 29.20 -24.12
CA ALA A 282 20.20 28.39 -25.15
C ALA A 282 21.43 29.10 -25.74
N LYS A 283 22.35 28.32 -26.30
CA LYS A 283 23.45 28.83 -27.10
C LYS A 283 22.89 29.49 -28.37
N ALA A 284 23.32 30.72 -28.63
CA ALA A 284 22.98 31.47 -29.84
C ALA A 284 23.49 30.78 -31.11
#